data_AF-A0A0G4B3M7-F1
#
_entry.id   AF-A0A0G4B3M7-F1
#
_cell.length_a   1.000
_cell.length_b   1.000
_cell.length_c   1.000
_cell.angle_alpha   90.00
_cell.angle_beta   90.00
_cell.angle_gamma   90.00
#
_symmetry.space_group_name_H-M   'P 1'
#
loop_
_entity.id
_entity.type
_entity.pdbx_description
1 polymer ?
#
loop_
_entity_poly.entity_id
_entity_poly.type
_entity_poly.pdbx_seq_one_letter_code
_entity_poly.pdbx_strand_id
1 'polypeptide(L)'
;MVVAKKKNSNLGVIGLPESRTIEIPGLPVVPDWDTLAAKAQEMAKVIDRHLDYESIYQGHDLGPNGLCPQQRINMVSDLTAVT
;
A
#
# COMPACT_ATOMS: atom_id res chain seq x y z
N MET A 1 21.85 13.54 53.45
CA MET A 1 21.27 12.17 53.48
C MET A 1 20.51 11.95 52.19
N VAL A 2 20.82 10.88 51.47
CA VAL A 2 20.37 10.56 50.10
C VAL A 2 18.90 10.16 50.11
N VAL A 3 18.11 10.63 49.14
CA VAL A 3 16.93 9.86 48.69
C VAL A 3 16.97 9.78 47.17
N ALA A 4 17.36 8.60 46.70
CA ALA A 4 17.44 8.24 45.30
C ALA A 4 16.03 8.18 44.69
N LYS A 5 15.83 8.85 43.55
CA LYS A 5 14.64 8.64 42.70
C LYS A 5 14.71 7.23 42.11
N LYS A 6 13.89 6.33 42.67
CA LYS A 6 13.63 4.99 42.15
C LYS A 6 12.98 5.11 40.77
N LYS A 7 13.73 4.82 39.69
CA LYS A 7 13.19 4.61 38.35
C LYS A 7 12.44 3.27 38.36
N ASN A 8 11.12 3.31 38.44
CA ASN A 8 10.29 2.14 38.15
C ASN A 8 10.27 1.92 36.64
N SER A 9 11.17 1.05 36.15
CA SER A 9 11.08 0.48 34.81
C SER A 9 10.13 -0.71 34.83
N ASN A 10 8.83 -0.45 34.86
CA ASN A 10 7.85 -1.42 34.37
C ASN A 10 7.88 -1.30 32.84
N LEU A 11 8.71 -2.11 32.20
CA LEU A 11 8.51 -2.48 30.80
C LEU A 11 7.16 -3.23 30.75
N GLY A 12 6.08 -2.46 30.62
CA GLY A 12 4.80 -3.00 30.21
C GLY A 12 4.98 -3.51 28.79
N VAL A 13 4.81 -4.81 28.62
CA VAL A 13 4.60 -5.45 27.33
C VAL A 13 3.56 -4.59 26.60
N ILE A 14 3.97 -3.92 25.51
CA ILE A 14 3.04 -3.24 24.62
C ILE A 14 2.28 -4.39 23.95
N GLY A 15 1.20 -4.83 24.59
CA GLY A 15 0.24 -5.71 23.96
C GLY A 15 -0.21 -5.00 22.70
N LEU A 16 0.09 -5.59 21.55
CA LEU A 16 -0.57 -5.23 20.30
C LEU A 16 -2.06 -5.15 20.62
N PRO A 17 -2.75 -4.03 20.32
CA PRO A 17 -4.17 -3.94 20.60
C PRO A 17 -4.83 -5.13 19.92
N GLU A 18 -5.53 -5.95 20.71
CA GLU A 18 -6.40 -6.99 20.17
C GLU A 18 -7.19 -6.35 19.04
N SER A 19 -7.04 -6.89 17.84
CA SER A 19 -7.75 -6.41 16.66
C SER A 19 -9.25 -6.61 16.91
N ARG A 20 -9.88 -5.65 17.55
CA ARG A 20 -11.34 -5.60 17.65
C ARG A 20 -11.83 -5.28 16.26
N THR A 21 -12.39 -6.28 15.59
CA THR A 21 -13.19 -6.06 14.40
C THR A 21 -14.40 -5.23 14.83
N ILE A 22 -14.34 -3.92 14.58
CA ILE A 22 -15.46 -3.03 14.83
C ILE A 22 -16.43 -3.24 13.66
N GLU A 23 -17.49 -4.02 13.89
CA GLU A 23 -18.60 -4.10 12.96
C GLU A 23 -19.35 -2.76 13.00
N ILE A 24 -19.10 -1.91 12.01
CA ILE A 24 -19.79 -0.62 11.86
C ILE A 24 -21.15 -0.90 11.19
N PRO A 25 -22.28 -0.77 11.91
CA PRO A 25 -23.59 -1.04 11.33
C PRO A 25 -23.86 -0.07 10.17
N GLY A 26 -24.21 -0.59 9.00
CA GLY A 26 -24.53 0.21 7.82
C GLY A 26 -23.35 0.59 6.93
N LEU A 27 -22.12 0.17 7.26
CA LEU A 27 -21.03 0.27 6.29
C LEU A 27 -21.24 -0.78 5.19
N PRO A 28 -21.32 -0.39 3.91
CA PRO A 28 -21.50 -1.36 2.84
C PRO A 28 -20.27 -2.28 2.78
N VAL A 29 -20.49 -3.57 3.09
CA VAL A 29 -19.49 -4.60 2.86
C VAL A 29 -19.38 -4.80 1.36
N VAL A 30 -18.21 -4.51 0.79
CA VAL A 30 -17.95 -4.75 -0.62
C VAL A 30 -17.91 -6.26 -0.86
N PRO A 31 -18.82 -6.82 -1.68
CA PRO A 31 -18.76 -8.23 -2.01
C PRO A 31 -17.46 -8.54 -2.76
N ASP A 32 -16.92 -9.74 -2.53
CA ASP A 32 -15.71 -10.25 -3.20
C ASP A 32 -14.48 -9.34 -3.04
N TRP A 33 -14.36 -8.65 -1.90
CA TRP A 33 -13.23 -7.77 -1.59
C TRP A 33 -11.88 -8.43 -1.84
N ASP A 34 -11.70 -9.67 -1.41
CA ASP A 34 -10.43 -10.40 -1.59
C ASP A 34 -10.07 -10.58 -3.07
N THR A 35 -11.07 -10.88 -3.91
CA THR A 35 -10.91 -10.99 -5.36
C THR A 35 -10.56 -9.65 -5.98
N LEU A 36 -11.22 -8.57 -5.56
CA LEU A 36 -10.93 -7.22 -6.03
C LEU A 36 -9.53 -6.76 -5.62
N ALA A 37 -9.13 -7.05 -4.38
CA ALA A 37 -7.80 -6.76 -3.86
C ALA A 37 -6.72 -7.53 -4.62
N ALA A 38 -6.95 -8.82 -4.91
CA ALA A 38 -6.02 -9.62 -5.71
C ALA A 38 -5.87 -9.06 -7.14
N LYS A 39 -6.98 -8.69 -7.80
CA LYS A 39 -6.94 -8.04 -9.11
C LYS A 39 -6.20 -6.70 -9.07
N ALA A 40 -6.48 -5.87 -8.06
CA ALA A 40 -5.80 -4.60 -7.86
C ALA A 40 -4.28 -4.79 -7.69
N GLN A 41 -3.87 -5.84 -6.98
CA GLN A 41 -2.46 -6.15 -6.79
C GLN A 41 -1.77 -6.57 -8.09
N GLU A 42 -2.43 -7.33 -8.97
CA GLU A 42 -1.87 -7.65 -10.28
C GLU A 42 -1.77 -6.42 -11.19
N MET A 43 -2.79 -5.54 -11.18
CA MET A 43 -2.74 -4.27 -11.91
C MET A 43 -1.59 -3.36 -11.41
N ALA A 44 -1.36 -3.30 -10.10
CA ALA A 44 -0.27 -2.53 -9.52
C ALA A 44 1.10 -3.02 -10.02
N LYS A 45 1.32 -4.35 -10.12
CA LYS A 45 2.57 -4.91 -10.68
C LYS A 45 2.80 -4.51 -12.13
N VAL A 46 1.75 -4.43 -12.94
CA VAL A 46 1.84 -3.97 -14.33
C VAL A 46 2.23 -2.50 -14.36
N ILE A 47 1.57 -1.66 -13.56
CA ILE A 47 1.87 -0.24 -13.45
C ILE A 47 3.33 -0.04 -13.01
N ASP A 48 3.76 -0.70 -11.95
CA ASP A 48 5.13 -0.60 -11.43
C ASP A 48 6.14 -0.97 -12.51
N ARG A 49 5.94 -2.07 -13.25
CA ARG A 49 6.84 -2.44 -14.36
C ARG A 49 6.96 -1.35 -15.43
N HIS A 50 5.85 -0.70 -15.77
CA HIS A 50 5.85 0.39 -16.75
C HIS A 50 6.36 1.71 -16.19
N LEU A 51 6.38 1.90 -14.87
CA LEU A 51 6.94 3.09 -14.22
C LEU A 51 8.41 2.90 -13.81
N ASP A 52 8.88 1.66 -13.72
CA ASP A 52 10.25 1.27 -13.38
C ASP A 52 11.20 1.44 -14.58
N TYR A 53 11.25 2.67 -15.12
CA TYR A 53 12.32 3.07 -16.03
C TYR A 53 13.59 3.23 -15.22
N GLU A 54 14.44 2.21 -15.28
CA GLU A 54 15.77 2.24 -14.67
C GLU A 54 16.47 3.59 -14.92
N SER A 55 16.92 4.19 -13.82
CA SER A 55 18.07 5.11 -13.72
C SER A 55 17.98 6.54 -14.26
N ILE A 56 17.02 6.94 -15.11
CA ILE A 56 17.07 8.29 -15.74
C ILE A 56 16.26 9.36 -14.97
N TYR A 57 15.28 8.96 -14.15
CA TYR A 57 14.38 9.89 -13.45
C TYR A 57 14.36 9.71 -11.92
N GLN A 58 15.52 9.45 -11.32
CA GLN A 58 15.64 9.53 -9.86
C GLN A 58 15.35 10.96 -9.40
N GLY A 59 14.18 11.19 -8.79
CA GLY A 59 13.78 12.50 -8.23
C GLY A 59 12.54 13.14 -8.86
N HIS A 60 11.88 12.51 -9.84
CA HIS A 60 10.58 12.96 -10.37
C HIS A 60 9.44 12.05 -9.92
N ASP A 61 8.24 12.62 -9.74
CA ASP A 61 7.01 11.84 -9.54
C ASP A 61 6.80 10.93 -10.76
N LEU A 62 7.01 9.63 -10.56
CA LEU A 62 6.74 8.61 -11.56
C LEU A 62 5.23 8.39 -11.64
N GLY A 63 4.59 9.21 -12.47
CA GLY A 63 3.18 9.10 -12.79
C GLY A 63 2.96 8.72 -14.25
N PRO A 64 1.79 8.14 -14.61
CA PRO A 64 1.47 7.79 -15.99
C PRO A 64 1.47 9.01 -16.94
N ASN A 65 1.39 10.22 -16.39
CA ASN A 65 1.53 11.48 -17.14
C ASN A 65 2.95 11.69 -17.69
N GLY A 66 3.97 11.15 -17.02
CA GLY A 66 5.38 11.25 -17.42
C GLY A 66 5.80 10.24 -18.49
N LEU A 67 4.93 9.28 -18.81
CA LEU A 67 5.17 8.25 -19.82
C LEU A 67 5.07 8.84 -21.22
N CYS A 68 5.91 8.37 -22.15
CA CYS A 68 5.75 8.71 -23.55
C CYS A 68 4.44 8.11 -24.12
N PRO A 69 3.88 8.66 -25.21
CA PRO A 69 2.61 8.18 -25.76
C PRO A 69 2.55 6.67 -26.02
N GLN A 70 3.64 6.08 -26.52
CA GLN A 70 3.71 4.65 -26.78
C GLN A 70 3.71 3.82 -25.48
N GLN A 71 4.41 4.27 -24.44
CA GLN A 71 4.47 3.61 -23.14
C GLN A 71 3.09 3.61 -22.47
N ARG A 72 2.33 4.71 -22.59
CA ARG A 72 0.95 4.77 -22.10
C ARG A 72 0.04 3.76 -22.80
N ILE A 73 0.16 3.63 -24.13
CA ILE A 73 -0.62 2.66 -24.90
C ILE A 73 -0.28 1.23 -24.45
N ASN A 74 1.02 0.93 -24.28
CA ASN A 74 1.47 -0.38 -23.82
C ASN A 74 0.96 -0.69 -22.41
N MET A 75 1.06 0.27 -21.48
CA MET A 75 0.54 0.13 -20.12
C MET A 75 -0.97 -0.15 -20.10
N VAL A 76 -1.76 0.61 -20.87
CA VAL A 76 -3.22 0.40 -20.95
C VAL A 76 -3.55 -0.96 -21.54
N SER A 77 -2.86 -1.35 -22.61
CA SER A 77 -3.03 -2.67 -23.23
C SER A 77 -2.73 -3.80 -22.22
N ASP A 78 -1.62 -3.71 -21.50
CA ASP A 78 -1.25 -4.73 -20.51
C ASP A 78 -2.22 -4.76 -19.32
N LEU A 79 -2.73 -3.61 -18.89
CA LEU A 79 -3.76 -3.55 -17.84
C LEU A 79 -5.05 -4.25 -18.28
N THR A 80 -5.47 -4.06 -19.53
CA THR A 80 -6.67 -4.75 -20.06
C THR A 80 -6.52 -6.26 -20.17
N ALA A 81 -5.28 -6.76 -20.22
CA ALA A 81 -5.01 -8.21 -20.25
C ALA A 81 -5.13 -8.88 -18.87
N VAL A 82 -5.14 -8.10 -17.78
CA VAL A 82 -5.15 -8.59 -16.39
C VAL A 82 -6.53 -8.45 -15.72
N THR A 83 -7.44 -7.66 -16.30
CA THR A 83 -8.80 -7.39 -15.81
C THR A 83 -9.83 -8.43 -16.24
#